data_AF-A0ABD4KUG9-F1
#
_entry.id   AF-A0ABD4KUG9-F1
#
_cell.length_a   1.000
_cell.length_b   1.000
_cell.length_c   1.000
_cell.angle_alpha   90.00
_cell.angle_beta   90.00
_cell.angle_gamma   90.00
#
_symmetry.space_group_name_H-M   'P 1'
#
loop_
_entity.id
_entity.type
_entity.pdbx_description
1 polymer ?
#
loop_
_entity_poly.entity_id
_entity_poly.type
_entity_poly.pdbx_seq_one_letter_code
_entity_poly.pdbx_strand_id
1 'polypeptide(L)'
;TGINLFYAPNGGGKTSLCEAIEYSLTGSIKEADRRNTKLSQYIKRNSTKPQVVANLVDGSINKIDRRRNNCFIDRNRLQEFSLLGSKDTKFTHNDVLAVLFQLEEIDDIIRNTVKPESFKLQQFHADRSQSESALCSKNLEQIQQKTIDVRKYYSENLRSISNLLSLRYIDKYSIRCKLKFLKKYKKNLFDKISKRSKGVKSKEVRLIEFRHWLNKLETARRIKLSIEKSLEDR
;
A
#
# COMPACT_ATOMS: atom_id res chain seq x y z
N THR A 1 9.09 -19.95 3.73
CA THR A 1 8.97 -19.47 2.33
C THR A 1 9.51 -20.55 1.43
N GLY A 2 8.68 -21.16 0.59
CA GLY A 2 9.06 -22.26 -0.29
C GLY A 2 9.11 -21.82 -1.74
N ILE A 3 10.00 -22.44 -2.53
CA ILE A 3 10.00 -22.33 -3.99
C ILE A 3 9.02 -23.39 -4.51
N ASN A 4 7.98 -22.96 -5.21
CA ASN A 4 7.02 -23.88 -5.84
C ASN A 4 7.35 -23.99 -7.32
N LEU A 5 7.65 -25.21 -7.79
CA LEU A 5 7.93 -25.49 -9.19
C LEU A 5 6.76 -26.27 -9.80
N PHE A 6 6.19 -25.74 -10.88
CA PHE A 6 5.14 -26.41 -11.65
C PHE A 6 5.74 -27.00 -12.93
N TYR A 7 5.66 -28.31 -13.10
CA TYR A 7 6.16 -29.04 -14.27
C TYR A 7 5.04 -29.85 -14.93
N ALA A 8 5.03 -29.86 -16.26
CA ALA A 8 4.11 -30.60 -17.11
C ALA A 8 4.70 -30.67 -18.55
N PRO A 9 4.20 -31.54 -19.44
CA PRO A 9 4.58 -31.56 -20.86
C PRO A 9 4.23 -30.25 -21.60
N ASN A 10 4.78 -30.06 -22.80
CA ASN A 10 4.37 -28.97 -23.68
C ASN A 10 2.86 -29.06 -23.97
N GLY A 11 2.15 -27.94 -23.88
CA GLY A 11 0.68 -27.93 -23.94
C GLY A 11 -0.04 -28.33 -22.64
N GLY A 12 0.67 -28.78 -21.60
CA GLY A 12 0.09 -29.17 -20.31
C GLY A 12 -0.44 -28.03 -19.41
N GLY A 13 -0.68 -26.85 -19.96
CA GLY A 13 -1.35 -25.74 -19.25
C GLY A 13 -0.51 -24.94 -18.25
N LYS A 14 0.82 -25.14 -18.18
CA LYS A 14 1.70 -24.38 -17.26
C LYS A 14 1.57 -22.86 -17.42
N THR A 15 1.64 -22.39 -18.67
CA THR A 15 1.50 -20.96 -18.98
C THR A 15 0.11 -20.46 -18.63
N SER A 16 -0.93 -21.20 -19.00
CA SER A 16 -2.33 -20.85 -18.70
C SER A 16 -2.61 -20.78 -17.19
N LEU A 17 -1.95 -21.61 -16.38
CA LEU A 17 -2.03 -21.51 -14.92
C LEU A 17 -1.43 -20.20 -14.41
N CYS A 18 -0.22 -19.84 -14.86
CA CYS A 18 0.41 -18.58 -14.47
C CYS A 18 -0.42 -17.36 -14.91
N GLU A 19 -0.94 -17.39 -16.14
CA GLU A 19 -1.83 -16.34 -16.67
C GLU A 19 -3.15 -16.25 -15.90
N ALA A 20 -3.71 -17.38 -15.46
CA ALA A 20 -4.92 -17.38 -14.62
C ALA A 20 -4.66 -16.76 -13.24
N ILE A 21 -3.49 -17.04 -12.65
CA ILE A 21 -3.06 -16.41 -11.38
C ILE A 21 -2.87 -14.91 -11.60
N GLU A 22 -2.19 -14.50 -12.67
CA GLU A 22 -2.03 -13.09 -13.06
C GLU A 22 -3.39 -12.39 -13.18
N TYR A 23 -4.27 -12.93 -14.01
CA TYR A 23 -5.62 -12.40 -14.23
C TYR A 23 -6.43 -12.24 -12.94
N SER A 24 -6.38 -13.24 -12.05
CA SER A 24 -7.10 -13.20 -10.77
C SER A 24 -6.58 -12.13 -9.79
N LEU A 25 -5.33 -11.70 -9.95
CA LEU A 25 -4.69 -10.70 -9.09
C LEU A 25 -4.75 -9.29 -9.67
N THR A 26 -4.57 -9.14 -10.99
CA THR A 26 -4.39 -7.84 -11.67
C THR A 26 -5.54 -7.45 -12.58
N GLY A 27 -6.37 -8.41 -13.01
CA GLY A 27 -7.43 -8.20 -14.00
C GLY A 27 -6.92 -7.99 -15.43
N SER A 28 -5.64 -8.24 -15.69
CA SER A 28 -4.99 -8.16 -17.01
C SER A 28 -4.08 -9.36 -17.23
N ILE A 29 -3.67 -9.59 -18.48
CA ILE A 29 -2.67 -10.61 -18.84
C ILE A 29 -1.69 -9.94 -19.82
N LYS A 30 -0.42 -9.82 -19.45
CA LYS A 30 0.60 -9.16 -20.29
C LYS A 30 0.74 -9.77 -21.68
N GLU A 31 0.65 -11.10 -21.79
CA GLU A 31 0.74 -11.80 -23.08
C GLU A 31 -0.45 -11.44 -24.00
N ALA A 32 -1.64 -11.15 -23.45
CA ALA A 32 -2.79 -10.70 -24.23
C ALA A 32 -2.54 -9.31 -24.83
N ASP A 33 -1.99 -8.40 -24.03
CA ASP A 33 -1.64 -7.05 -24.45
C ASP A 33 -0.54 -7.08 -25.53
N ARG A 34 0.50 -7.90 -25.35
CA ARG A 34 1.58 -8.09 -26.33
C ARG A 34 1.08 -8.61 -27.68
N ARG A 35 0.09 -9.51 -27.68
CA ARG A 35 -0.55 -10.04 -28.90
C ARG A 35 -1.61 -9.10 -29.48
N ASN A 36 -1.80 -7.92 -28.90
CA ASN A 36 -2.85 -6.97 -29.25
C ASN A 36 -4.24 -7.64 -29.33
N THR A 37 -4.49 -8.60 -28.44
CA THR A 37 -5.72 -9.40 -28.40
C THR A 37 -6.56 -8.94 -27.22
N LYS A 38 -7.86 -8.67 -27.44
CA LYS A 38 -8.74 -8.27 -26.34
C LYS A 38 -8.74 -9.34 -25.26
N LEU A 39 -8.52 -8.94 -24.01
CA LEU A 39 -8.48 -9.87 -22.87
C LEU A 39 -9.68 -10.83 -22.82
N SER A 40 -10.87 -10.32 -23.14
CA SER A 40 -12.12 -11.11 -23.18
C SER A 40 -12.14 -12.20 -24.25
N GLN A 41 -11.36 -12.06 -25.32
CA GLN A 41 -11.13 -13.07 -26.35
C GLN A 41 -10.00 -14.00 -25.94
N TYR A 42 -8.93 -13.45 -25.34
CA TYR A 42 -7.75 -14.21 -24.91
C TYR A 42 -8.07 -15.27 -23.85
N ILE A 43 -8.88 -14.94 -22.85
CA ILE A 43 -9.26 -15.87 -21.77
C ILE A 43 -10.36 -16.86 -22.17
N LYS A 44 -10.90 -16.75 -23.39
CA LYS A 44 -12.05 -17.54 -23.82
C LYS A 44 -11.60 -18.96 -24.15
N ARG A 45 -12.26 -19.96 -23.56
CA ARG A 45 -12.11 -21.36 -23.97
C ARG A 45 -13.42 -21.80 -24.60
N ASN A 46 -13.41 -22.09 -25.90
CA ASN A 46 -14.62 -22.35 -26.70
C ASN A 46 -15.62 -21.17 -26.61
N SER A 47 -16.84 -21.43 -26.10
CA SER A 47 -17.89 -20.43 -25.87
C SER A 47 -17.96 -19.93 -24.43
N THR A 48 -17.13 -20.46 -23.52
CA THR A 48 -17.18 -20.12 -22.09
C THR A 48 -16.10 -19.11 -21.70
N LYS A 49 -16.45 -18.23 -20.77
CA LYS A 49 -15.54 -17.28 -20.12
C LYS A 49 -15.28 -17.79 -18.70
N PRO A 50 -14.18 -18.53 -18.46
CA PRO A 50 -13.88 -19.03 -17.13
C PRO A 50 -13.68 -17.87 -16.16
N GLN A 51 -14.29 -17.97 -14.97
CA GLN A 51 -14.05 -17.04 -13.88
C GLN A 51 -13.01 -17.62 -12.94
N VAL A 52 -12.01 -16.81 -12.58
CA VAL A 52 -10.96 -17.19 -11.64
C VAL A 52 -11.08 -16.28 -10.42
N VAL A 53 -11.16 -16.88 -9.24
CA VAL A 53 -11.21 -16.16 -7.95
C VAL A 53 -9.98 -16.57 -7.14
N ALA A 54 -9.17 -15.60 -6.75
CA ALA A 54 -8.05 -15.81 -5.84
C ALA A 54 -8.52 -15.57 -4.41
N ASN A 55 -8.37 -16.58 -3.55
CA ASN A 55 -8.57 -16.45 -2.11
C ASN A 55 -7.23 -16.21 -1.43
N LEU A 56 -7.19 -15.21 -0.55
CA LEU A 56 -6.03 -14.92 0.29
C LEU A 56 -5.95 -15.94 1.44
N VAL A 57 -4.80 -15.98 2.12
CA VAL A 57 -4.53 -16.92 3.24
C VAL A 57 -5.54 -16.75 4.38
N ASP A 58 -6.12 -15.56 4.54
CA ASP A 58 -7.13 -15.26 5.54
C ASP A 58 -8.57 -15.63 5.11
N GLY A 59 -8.73 -16.27 3.94
CA GLY A 59 -10.01 -16.67 3.36
C GLY A 59 -10.78 -15.53 2.68
N SER A 60 -10.22 -14.32 2.62
CA SER A 60 -10.86 -13.21 1.92
C SER A 60 -10.65 -13.32 0.40
N ILE A 61 -11.65 -12.86 -0.37
CA ILE A 61 -11.54 -12.77 -1.82
C ILE A 61 -10.57 -11.64 -2.17
N ASN A 62 -9.58 -11.96 -2.98
CA ASN A 62 -8.64 -10.98 -3.47
C ASN A 62 -9.36 -9.87 -4.27
N LYS A 63 -9.06 -8.61 -3.94
CA LYS A 63 -9.45 -7.48 -4.78
C LYS A 63 -8.44 -7.31 -5.91
N ILE A 64 -8.94 -7.12 -7.13
CA ILE A 64 -8.13 -6.81 -8.31
C ILE A 64 -7.31 -5.54 -8.05
N ASP A 65 -6.00 -5.60 -8.26
CA ASP A 65 -5.09 -4.47 -8.13
C ASP A 65 -4.01 -4.53 -9.20
N ARG A 66 -4.08 -3.59 -10.16
CA ARG A 66 -3.13 -3.49 -11.27
C ARG A 66 -1.70 -3.24 -10.82
N ARG A 67 -1.46 -2.70 -9.62
CA ARG A 67 -0.09 -2.46 -9.11
C ARG A 67 0.70 -3.75 -8.91
N ARG A 68 0.02 -4.89 -8.80
CA ARG A 68 0.66 -6.21 -8.67
C ARG A 68 1.15 -6.78 -9.99
N ASN A 69 0.98 -6.08 -11.11
CA ASN A 69 1.50 -6.49 -12.40
C ASN A 69 3.03 -6.70 -12.38
N ASN A 70 3.73 -5.96 -11.52
CA ASN A 70 5.19 -6.06 -11.36
C ASN A 70 5.63 -7.36 -10.65
N CYS A 71 4.71 -8.06 -9.99
CA CYS A 71 4.98 -9.35 -9.35
C CYS A 71 5.04 -10.51 -10.37
N PHE A 72 4.63 -10.28 -11.61
CA PHE A 72 4.60 -11.28 -12.68
C PHE A 72 5.70 -11.01 -13.70
N ILE A 73 6.61 -11.97 -13.82
CA ILE A 73 7.70 -11.97 -14.80
C ILE A 73 7.42 -13.10 -15.79
N ASP A 74 7.14 -12.74 -17.04
CA ASP A 74 6.91 -13.70 -18.10
C ASP A 74 8.23 -14.21 -18.70
N ARG A 75 8.13 -15.27 -19.51
CA ARG A 75 9.30 -15.89 -20.16
C ARG A 75 10.02 -14.91 -21.09
N ASN A 76 9.29 -14.11 -21.84
CA ASN A 76 9.87 -13.23 -22.85
C ASN A 76 10.72 -12.14 -22.18
N ARG A 77 10.27 -11.62 -21.03
CA ARG A 77 11.04 -10.67 -20.21
C ARG A 77 12.33 -11.27 -19.67
N LEU A 78 12.32 -12.54 -19.27
CA LEU A 78 13.54 -13.24 -18.86
C LEU A 78 14.50 -13.45 -20.05
N GLN A 79 13.95 -13.73 -21.23
CA GLN A 79 14.75 -13.91 -22.44
C GLN A 79 15.38 -12.59 -22.91
N GLU A 80 14.60 -11.50 -22.93
CA GLU A 80 15.06 -10.14 -23.23
C GLU A 80 16.11 -9.68 -22.20
N PHE A 81 15.86 -9.90 -20.89
CA PHE A 81 16.85 -9.67 -19.83
C PHE A 81 18.16 -10.46 -20.08
N SER A 82 18.06 -11.74 -20.45
CA SER A 82 19.23 -12.59 -20.71
C SER A 82 20.05 -12.09 -21.91
N LEU A 83 19.43 -11.45 -22.89
CA LEU A 83 20.11 -10.87 -24.05
C LEU A 83 20.85 -9.58 -23.68
N LEU A 84 20.25 -8.73 -22.84
CA LEU A 84 20.85 -7.48 -22.37
C LEU A 84 22.03 -7.70 -21.40
N GLY A 85 22.05 -8.83 -20.70
CA GLY A 85 23.19 -9.25 -19.85
C GLY A 85 24.35 -9.89 -20.62
N SER A 86 24.23 -10.09 -21.94
CA SER A 86 25.30 -10.64 -22.76
C SER A 86 26.37 -9.58 -23.04
N LYS A 87 27.65 -10.00 -22.97
CA LYS A 87 28.85 -9.14 -22.99
C LYS A 87 29.00 -8.21 -24.20
N ASP A 88 28.21 -8.42 -25.26
CA ASP A 88 28.31 -7.73 -26.55
C ASP A 88 27.34 -6.55 -26.70
N THR A 89 26.57 -6.23 -25.66
CA THR A 89 25.62 -5.14 -25.72
C THR A 89 26.10 -3.95 -24.88
N LYS A 90 26.08 -2.73 -25.46
CA LYS A 90 26.49 -1.48 -24.79
C LYS A 90 25.47 -1.01 -23.73
N PHE A 91 24.68 -1.91 -23.16
CA PHE A 91 23.63 -1.56 -22.20
C PHE A 91 24.21 -1.38 -20.80
N THR A 92 23.70 -0.38 -20.10
CA THR A 92 24.05 -0.13 -18.69
C THR A 92 23.22 -1.02 -17.77
N HIS A 93 23.69 -1.25 -16.55
CA HIS A 93 22.93 -2.04 -15.54
C HIS A 93 21.52 -1.48 -15.29
N ASN A 94 21.33 -0.16 -15.46
CA ASN A 94 20.05 0.50 -15.32
C ASN A 94 19.08 0.11 -16.45
N ASP A 95 19.55 -0.03 -17.68
CA ASP A 95 18.75 -0.45 -18.83
C ASP A 95 18.25 -1.89 -18.65
N VAL A 96 19.13 -2.77 -18.15
CA VAL A 96 18.80 -4.17 -17.84
C VAL A 96 17.71 -4.27 -16.77
N LEU A 97 17.81 -3.44 -15.72
CA LEU A 97 16.81 -3.38 -14.66
C LEU A 97 15.50 -2.75 -15.14
N ALA A 98 15.56 -1.76 -16.03
CA ALA A 98 14.38 -1.13 -16.61
C ALA A 98 13.52 -2.14 -17.37
N VAL A 99 14.12 -3.01 -18.18
CA VAL A 99 13.41 -4.09 -18.89
C VAL A 99 12.82 -5.11 -17.90
N LEU A 100 13.60 -5.53 -16.90
CA LEU A 100 13.14 -6.50 -15.90
C LEU A 100 12.03 -5.97 -14.97
N PHE A 101 11.88 -4.65 -14.83
CA PHE A 101 10.84 -4.03 -14.00
C PHE A 101 9.78 -3.25 -14.78
N GLN A 102 9.82 -3.26 -16.13
CA GLN A 102 8.92 -2.47 -16.97
C GLN A 102 9.01 -0.96 -16.64
N LEU A 103 10.23 -0.47 -16.40
CA LEU A 103 10.51 0.96 -16.24
C LEU A 103 10.74 1.66 -17.58
N GLU A 104 10.61 0.96 -18.71
CA GLU A 104 10.64 1.55 -20.05
C GLU A 104 9.55 2.64 -20.22
N GLU A 105 8.39 2.44 -19.59
CA GLU A 105 7.32 3.45 -19.55
C GLU A 105 7.74 4.71 -18.78
N ILE A 106 8.66 4.60 -17.81
CA ILE A 106 9.22 5.76 -17.11
C ILE A 106 10.15 6.54 -18.03
N ASP A 107 10.93 5.87 -18.88
CA ASP A 107 11.74 6.56 -19.88
C ASP A 107 10.88 7.30 -20.90
N ASP A 108 9.75 6.74 -21.32
CA ASP A 108 8.78 7.46 -22.18
C ASP A 108 8.13 8.65 -21.46
N ILE A 109 7.81 8.51 -20.18
CA ILE A 109 7.34 9.63 -19.35
C ILE A 109 8.42 10.72 -19.26
N ILE A 110 9.67 10.36 -18.97
CA ILE A 110 10.80 11.29 -18.86
C ILE A 110 11.09 11.96 -20.20
N ARG A 111 11.05 11.23 -21.32
CA ARG A 111 11.25 11.77 -22.67
C ARG A 111 10.13 12.72 -23.10
N ASN A 112 8.89 12.44 -22.67
CA ASN A 112 7.73 13.29 -22.93
C ASN A 112 7.58 14.42 -21.91
N THR A 113 8.33 14.40 -20.80
CA THR A 113 8.45 15.56 -19.93
C THR A 113 9.31 16.62 -20.59
N VAL A 114 8.90 17.88 -20.44
CA VAL A 114 9.65 19.01 -20.98
C VAL A 114 11.04 19.00 -20.35
N LYS A 115 12.07 18.85 -21.19
CA LYS A 115 13.46 18.95 -20.72
C LYS A 115 13.64 20.27 -19.96
N PRO A 116 14.35 20.30 -18.82
CA PRO A 116 14.51 21.52 -18.03
C PRO A 116 15.10 22.68 -18.85
N GLU A 117 15.90 22.42 -19.88
CA GLU A 117 16.45 23.43 -20.79
C GLU A 117 15.41 24.02 -21.76
N SER A 118 14.32 23.30 -22.02
CA SER A 118 13.19 23.76 -22.86
C SER A 118 12.19 24.62 -22.08
N PHE A 119 12.30 24.65 -20.75
CA PHE A 119 11.49 25.50 -19.90
C PHE A 119 12.05 26.93 -19.91
N LYS A 120 11.53 27.78 -20.80
CA LYS A 120 11.89 29.21 -20.89
C LYS A 120 11.31 29.99 -19.71
N LEU A 121 11.93 29.85 -18.53
CA LEU A 121 11.63 30.63 -17.31
C LEU A 121 11.48 32.12 -17.60
N GLN A 122 12.36 32.68 -18.44
CA GLN A 122 12.39 34.11 -18.77
C GLN A 122 11.11 34.60 -19.47
N GLN A 123 10.45 33.76 -20.28
CA GLN A 123 9.17 34.13 -20.93
C GLN A 123 8.01 34.13 -19.93
N PHE A 124 8.06 33.30 -18.89
CA PHE A 124 7.10 33.33 -17.78
C PHE A 124 7.34 34.50 -16.82
N HIS A 125 8.57 35.01 -16.75
CA HIS A 125 8.92 36.19 -15.94
C HIS A 125 8.52 37.52 -16.61
N ALA A 126 8.23 37.53 -17.92
CA ALA A 126 7.85 38.75 -18.64
C ALA A 126 6.41 39.21 -18.33
N ASP A 127 5.50 38.30 -17.98
CA ASP A 127 4.08 38.61 -17.75
C ASP A 127 3.66 38.63 -16.26
N ARG A 128 4.54 38.26 -15.33
CA ARG A 128 4.27 38.33 -13.88
C ARG A 128 5.27 39.23 -13.20
N SER A 129 4.82 40.43 -12.84
CA SER A 129 5.52 41.39 -11.99
C SER A 129 6.30 40.69 -10.86
N GLN A 130 7.57 41.07 -10.66
CA GLN A 130 8.48 40.51 -9.63
C GLN A 130 7.84 40.36 -8.23
N SER A 131 6.83 41.16 -7.90
CA SER A 131 6.05 41.08 -6.67
C SER A 131 5.26 39.77 -6.51
N GLU A 132 4.68 39.22 -7.58
CA GLU A 132 3.88 37.98 -7.52
C GLU A 132 4.77 36.74 -7.36
N SER A 133 5.96 36.74 -7.98
CA SER A 133 6.93 35.65 -7.82
C SER A 133 7.49 35.57 -6.40
N ALA A 134 7.75 36.73 -5.76
CA ALA A 134 8.20 36.79 -4.38
C ALA A 134 7.09 36.43 -3.36
N LEU A 135 5.83 36.75 -3.68
CA LEU A 135 4.68 36.31 -2.89
C LEU A 135 4.46 34.79 -3.01
N CYS A 136 4.58 34.24 -4.22
CA CYS A 136 4.43 32.82 -4.47
C CYS A 136 5.51 31.99 -3.77
N SER A 137 6.78 32.43 -3.78
CA SER A 137 7.86 31.74 -3.06
C SER A 137 7.64 31.77 -1.55
N LYS A 138 7.26 32.93 -0.98
CA LYS A 138 6.87 33.03 0.45
C LYS A 138 5.70 32.10 0.80
N ASN A 139 4.67 32.03 -0.04
CA ASN A 139 3.53 31.14 0.19
C ASN A 139 3.96 29.66 0.13
N LEU A 140 4.86 29.31 -0.79
CA LEU A 140 5.41 27.95 -0.90
C LEU A 140 6.19 27.56 0.36
N GLU A 141 7.07 28.45 0.85
CA GLU A 141 7.82 28.26 2.10
C GLU A 141 6.90 28.11 3.30
N GLN A 142 5.85 28.92 3.39
CA GLN A 142 4.84 28.81 4.45
C GLN A 142 4.09 27.47 4.39
N ILE A 143 3.73 26.98 3.20
CA ILE A 143 3.08 25.68 3.02
C ILE A 143 4.03 24.55 3.40
N GLN A 144 5.30 24.63 3.01
CA GLN A 144 6.32 23.66 3.39
C GLN A 144 6.49 23.60 4.91
N GLN A 145 6.59 24.75 5.57
CA GLN A 145 6.73 24.82 7.01
C GLN A 145 5.51 24.24 7.74
N LYS A 146 4.29 24.61 7.31
CA LYS A 146 3.04 24.02 7.84
C LYS A 146 3.02 22.50 7.66
N THR A 147 3.50 21.99 6.53
CA THR A 147 3.57 20.55 6.25
C THR A 147 4.53 19.84 7.20
N ILE A 148 5.68 20.45 7.49
CA ILE A 148 6.67 19.93 8.44
C ILE A 148 6.08 19.90 9.85
N ASP A 149 5.42 20.98 10.28
CA ASP A 149 4.84 21.10 11.61
C ASP A 149 3.73 20.06 11.83
N VAL A 150 2.85 19.86 10.83
CA VAL A 150 1.80 18.83 10.89
C VAL A 150 2.39 17.43 10.97
N ARG A 151 3.46 17.13 10.20
CA ARG A 151 4.14 15.83 10.27
C ARG A 151 4.78 15.58 11.62
N LYS A 152 5.43 16.61 12.19
CA LYS A 152 6.04 16.54 13.51
C LYS A 152 4.98 16.27 14.58
N TYR A 153 3.91 17.05 14.59
CA TYR A 153 2.78 16.88 15.50
C TYR A 153 2.14 15.49 15.40
N TYR A 154 1.95 14.97 14.18
CA TYR A 154 1.43 13.62 13.97
C TYR A 154 2.38 12.54 14.52
N SER A 155 3.68 12.69 14.31
CA SER A 155 4.70 11.75 14.80
C SER A 155 4.76 11.71 16.34
N GLU A 156 4.64 12.86 17.00
CA GLU A 156 4.64 13.00 18.46
C GLU A 156 3.40 12.35 19.07
N ASN A 157 2.24 12.53 18.45
CA ASN A 157 1.00 11.88 18.86
C ASN A 157 1.06 10.36 18.69
N LEU A 158 1.58 9.87 17.57
CA LEU A 158 1.78 8.42 17.37
C LEU A 158 2.68 7.82 18.45
N ARG A 159 3.76 8.51 18.80
CA ARG A 159 4.70 8.08 19.84
C ARG A 159 4.04 8.06 21.22
N SER A 160 3.31 9.13 21.57
CA SER A 160 2.58 9.25 22.82
C SER A 160 1.54 8.15 22.99
N ILE A 161 0.73 7.87 21.96
CA ILE A 161 -0.27 6.80 21.97
C ILE A 161 0.39 5.43 22.07
N SER A 162 1.49 5.21 21.36
CA SER A 162 2.21 3.92 21.39
C SER A 162 2.79 3.63 22.77
N ASN A 163 3.39 4.64 23.41
CA ASN A 163 3.91 4.54 24.78
C ASN A 163 2.79 4.28 25.79
N LEU A 164 1.68 5.02 25.68
CA LEU A 164 0.51 4.84 26.52
C LEU A 164 -0.04 3.41 26.43
N LEU A 165 -0.14 2.87 25.22
CA LEU A 165 -0.60 1.50 24.97
C LEU A 165 0.48 0.42 25.19
N SER A 166 1.69 0.83 25.58
CA SER A 166 2.86 -0.04 25.78
C SER A 166 3.11 -0.96 24.57
N LEU A 167 3.12 -0.36 23.38
CA LEU A 167 3.37 -1.06 22.12
C LEU A 167 4.87 -1.18 21.85
N ARG A 168 5.27 -2.30 21.24
CA ARG A 168 6.66 -2.54 20.82
C ARG A 168 7.06 -1.71 19.59
N TYR A 169 6.10 -1.41 18.72
CA TYR A 169 6.30 -0.68 17.47
C TYR A 169 5.42 0.56 17.43
N ILE A 170 5.99 1.68 16.97
CA ILE A 170 5.30 2.98 16.82
C ILE A 170 4.71 3.03 15.41
N ASP A 171 3.58 2.34 15.23
CA ASP A 171 2.89 2.29 13.96
C ASP A 171 1.37 2.24 14.13
N LYS A 172 0.67 2.72 13.10
CA LYS A 172 -0.80 2.82 13.08
C LYS A 172 -1.49 1.45 13.18
N TYR A 173 -0.88 0.41 12.65
CA TYR A 173 -1.46 -0.94 12.65
C TYR A 173 -1.43 -1.55 14.05
N SER A 174 -0.30 -1.49 14.75
CA SER A 174 -0.15 -1.95 16.13
C SER A 174 -1.14 -1.26 17.07
N ILE A 175 -1.32 0.06 16.93
CA ILE A 175 -2.32 0.83 17.69
C ILE A 175 -3.74 0.31 17.40
N ARG A 176 -4.10 0.12 16.12
CA ARG A 176 -5.43 -0.37 15.72
C ARG A 176 -5.72 -1.77 16.27
N CYS A 177 -4.76 -2.68 16.18
CA CYS A 177 -4.87 -4.04 16.70
C CYS A 177 -5.07 -4.05 18.21
N LYS A 178 -4.27 -3.28 18.95
CA LYS A 178 -4.40 -3.16 20.41
C LYS A 178 -5.74 -2.55 20.81
N LEU A 179 -6.19 -1.51 20.10
CA LEU A 179 -7.49 -0.90 20.35
C LEU A 179 -8.65 -1.88 20.15
N LYS A 180 -8.63 -2.68 19.07
CA LYS A 180 -9.64 -3.73 18.82
C LYS A 180 -9.65 -4.77 19.94
N PHE A 181 -8.47 -5.24 20.35
CA PHE A 181 -8.31 -6.15 21.47
C PHE A 181 -8.90 -5.57 22.76
N LEU A 182 -8.53 -4.34 23.13
CA LEU A 182 -9.01 -3.68 24.33
C LEU A 182 -10.53 -3.47 24.33
N LYS A 183 -11.13 -3.13 23.17
CA LYS A 183 -12.59 -3.02 23.02
C LYS A 183 -13.29 -4.37 23.25
N LYS A 184 -12.78 -5.45 22.63
CA LYS A 184 -13.33 -6.81 22.81
C LYS A 184 -13.16 -7.28 24.26
N TYR A 185 -12.00 -7.00 24.86
CA TYR A 185 -11.71 -7.34 26.24
C TYR A 185 -12.64 -6.61 27.22
N LYS A 186 -12.86 -5.30 27.01
CA LYS A 186 -13.83 -4.50 27.78
C LYS A 186 -15.24 -5.11 27.70
N LYS A 187 -15.73 -5.44 26.49
CA LYS A 187 -17.05 -6.07 26.31
C LYS A 187 -17.16 -7.40 27.06
N ASN A 188 -16.21 -8.30 26.86
CA ASN A 188 -16.18 -9.60 27.52
C ASN A 188 -16.17 -9.47 29.06
N LEU A 189 -15.53 -8.41 29.58
CA LEU A 189 -15.50 -8.14 31.00
C LEU A 189 -16.87 -7.67 31.54
N PHE A 190 -17.55 -6.77 30.83
CA PHE A 190 -18.93 -6.38 31.19
C PHE A 190 -19.87 -7.58 31.16
N ASP A 191 -19.75 -8.45 30.16
CA ASP A 191 -20.54 -9.67 30.08
C ASP A 191 -20.26 -10.60 31.27
N LYS A 192 -18.99 -10.71 31.72
CA LYS A 192 -18.63 -11.48 32.92
C LYS A 192 -19.15 -10.87 34.22
N ILE A 193 -19.07 -9.54 34.37
CA ILE A 193 -19.63 -8.83 35.53
C ILE A 193 -21.15 -9.07 35.60
N SER A 194 -21.86 -8.98 34.47
CA SER A 194 -23.30 -9.26 34.38
C SER A 194 -23.65 -10.71 34.70
N LYS A 195 -22.82 -11.68 34.29
CA LYS A 195 -23.01 -13.10 34.65
C LYS A 195 -22.79 -13.36 36.13
N ARG A 196 -21.80 -12.70 36.75
CA ARG A 196 -21.54 -12.78 38.20
C ARG A 196 -22.70 -12.20 39.02
N SER A 197 -23.28 -11.07 38.61
CA SER A 197 -24.45 -10.50 39.29
C SER A 197 -25.71 -11.38 39.17
N LYS A 198 -25.74 -12.31 38.20
CA LYS A 198 -26.78 -13.33 38.03
C LYS A 198 -26.46 -14.68 38.70
N GLY A 199 -25.43 -14.76 39.54
CA GLY A 199 -25.08 -15.97 40.30
C GLY A 199 -24.36 -17.06 39.49
N VAL A 200 -23.96 -16.80 38.24
CA VAL A 200 -23.24 -17.78 37.41
C VAL A 200 -21.76 -17.80 37.79
N LYS A 201 -21.22 -18.97 38.17
CA LYS A 201 -19.80 -19.14 38.50
C LYS A 201 -18.91 -18.72 37.32
N SER A 202 -18.00 -17.77 37.53
CA SER A 202 -17.01 -17.32 36.53
C SER A 202 -15.63 -17.17 37.17
N LYS A 203 -14.57 -17.59 36.47
CA LYS A 203 -13.17 -17.43 36.92
C LYS A 203 -12.85 -15.96 37.28
N GLU A 204 -12.18 -15.77 38.41
CA GLU A 204 -11.83 -14.47 38.97
C GLU A 204 -10.90 -13.68 38.03
N VAL A 205 -11.23 -12.41 37.79
CA VAL A 205 -10.39 -11.51 36.97
C VAL A 205 -9.58 -10.63 37.91
N ARG A 206 -8.25 -10.61 37.76
CA ARG A 206 -7.38 -9.69 38.52
C ARG A 206 -7.74 -8.24 38.17
N LEU A 207 -8.46 -7.57 39.08
CA LEU A 207 -9.00 -6.22 38.91
C LEU A 207 -7.91 -5.13 38.81
N ILE A 208 -6.70 -5.41 39.31
CA ILE A 208 -5.58 -4.46 39.36
C ILE A 208 -5.06 -4.15 37.95
N GLU A 209 -4.86 -5.17 37.11
CA GLU A 209 -4.45 -5.00 35.72
C GLU A 209 -5.53 -4.25 34.90
N PHE A 210 -6.79 -4.44 35.26
CA PHE A 210 -7.93 -3.79 34.59
C PHE A 210 -7.98 -2.28 34.85
N ARG A 211 -7.74 -1.84 36.10
CA ARG A 211 -7.73 -0.41 36.45
C ARG A 211 -6.63 0.33 35.70
N HIS A 212 -5.47 -0.30 35.51
CA HIS A 212 -4.37 0.23 34.70
C HIS A 212 -4.78 0.45 33.23
N TRP A 213 -5.41 -0.54 32.59
CA TRP A 213 -5.84 -0.42 31.20
C TRP A 213 -7.01 0.55 30.99
N LEU A 214 -7.94 0.65 31.95
CA LEU A 214 -9.02 1.63 31.91
C LEU A 214 -8.47 3.05 31.97
N ASN A 215 -7.56 3.33 32.91
CA ASN A 215 -6.93 4.65 33.03
C ASN A 215 -6.23 5.03 31.72
N LYS A 216 -5.49 4.08 31.11
CA LYS A 216 -4.82 4.31 29.83
C LYS A 216 -5.80 4.61 28.69
N LEU A 217 -6.91 3.88 28.59
CA LEU A 217 -7.95 4.13 27.58
C LEU A 217 -8.62 5.49 27.77
N GLU A 218 -8.82 5.91 29.02
CA GLU A 218 -9.43 7.19 29.33
C GLU A 218 -8.50 8.36 29.00
N THR A 219 -7.21 8.24 29.32
CA THR A 219 -6.17 9.20 28.90
C THR A 219 -6.11 9.30 27.37
N ALA A 220 -6.14 8.18 26.65
CA ALA A 220 -6.16 8.18 25.18
C ALA A 220 -7.39 8.90 24.61
N ARG A 221 -8.55 8.74 25.24
CA ARG A 221 -9.79 9.42 24.85
C ARG A 221 -9.70 10.94 25.08
N ARG A 222 -9.12 11.39 26.21
CA ARG A 222 -8.92 12.82 26.49
C ARG A 222 -7.98 13.47 25.48
N ILE A 223 -6.89 12.78 25.13
CA ILE A 223 -5.96 13.24 24.09
C ILE A 223 -6.69 13.39 22.75
N LYS A 224 -7.48 12.39 22.35
CA LYS A 224 -8.28 12.45 21.11
C LYS A 224 -9.20 13.68 21.08
N LEU A 225 -9.95 13.92 22.16
CA LEU A 225 -10.87 15.06 22.25
C LEU A 225 -10.14 16.41 22.22
N SER A 226 -8.96 16.50 22.84
CA SER A 226 -8.12 17.70 22.78
C SER A 226 -7.62 17.99 21.36
N ILE A 227 -7.21 16.96 20.63
CA ILE A 227 -6.81 17.07 19.21
C ILE A 227 -8.00 17.51 18.36
N GLU A 228 -9.16 16.88 18.54
CA GLU A 228 -10.38 17.22 17.78
C GLU A 228 -10.78 18.69 18.01
N LYS A 229 -10.75 19.16 19.26
CA LYS A 229 -11.03 20.57 19.59
C LYS A 229 -10.01 21.54 18.98
N SER A 230 -8.71 21.21 19.04
CA SER A 230 -7.65 22.01 18.43
C SER A 230 -7.74 22.09 16.89
N LEU A 231 -8.45 21.16 16.25
CA LEU A 231 -8.70 21.17 14.81
C LEU A 231 -9.95 21.97 14.43
N GLU A 232 -10.91 22.14 15.35
CA GLU A 232 -12.10 22.98 15.17
C GLU A 232 -11.81 24.47 15.40
N ASP A 233 -10.83 24.80 16.26
CA ASP A 233 -10.40 26.18 16.56
C ASP A 233 -9.38 26.76 15.53
N ARG A 234 -9.09 26.05 14.42
CA ARG A 234 -8.16 26.46 13.34
C ARG A 234 -8.87 26.59 12.00
#